data_AF-A0A957EIT0-F1
#
_entry.id   AF-A0A957EIT0-F1
#
_cell.length_a   1.000
_cell.length_b   1.000
_cell.length_c   1.000
_cell.angle_alpha   90.00
_cell.angle_beta   90.00
_cell.angle_gamma   90.00
#
_symmetry.space_group_name_H-M   'P 1'
#
loop_
_entity.id
_entity.type
_entity.pdbx_description
1 polymer ?
#
loop_
_entity_poly.entity_id
_entity_poly.type
_entity_poly.pdbx_seq_one_letter_code
_entity_poly.pdbx_strand_id
1 'polypeptide(L)'
;TDALVVIVIFGALITLLQLFIANGGLKHPEETAVRPPSPLQPKADPVHIGLERAHDEARQRGIVDATEDLIHSGGFAKFNVGPDRIRQLICYLYKLNPDLFKQEEHHERIEEPSIELEETYRAAFNQRERIFRDVENYSHFGIFTFIHNYYINWVSEEHGRDDATVQKAMLSILFPQTDAKLIWAEFQAFEPQIQPEGIWQFSRQRYLWAKDQWPNLSDRITTIWTLQDFGLISRDINVETIIAVADGRKQVLVKIPSNPSDENDDETSKNIIEGE
;
A
#
# COMPACT_ATOMS: atom_id res chain seq x y z
N THR A 1 -18.80 26.84 43.16
CA THR A 1 -19.04 28.01 42.30
C THR A 1 -17.86 28.29 41.38
N ASP A 2 -16.60 28.09 41.81
CA ASP A 2 -15.41 28.35 40.97
C ASP A 2 -15.19 27.38 39.80
N ALA A 3 -15.63 26.11 39.92
CA ALA A 3 -15.48 25.13 38.84
C ALA A 3 -16.26 25.48 37.57
N LEU A 4 -17.39 26.20 37.71
CA LEU A 4 -18.22 26.58 36.57
C LEU A 4 -17.48 27.55 35.63
N VAL A 5 -16.71 28.48 36.21
CA VAL A 5 -15.92 29.46 35.45
C VAL A 5 -14.83 28.76 34.65
N VAL A 6 -14.15 27.79 35.26
CA VAL A 6 -13.12 26.98 34.59
C VAL A 6 -13.72 26.18 33.42
N ILE A 7 -14.86 25.52 33.63
CA ILE A 7 -15.53 24.73 32.59
C ILE A 7 -15.97 25.61 31.41
N VAL A 8 -16.51 26.80 31.68
CA VAL A 8 -16.93 27.74 30.63
C VAL A 8 -15.72 28.23 29.82
N ILE A 9 -14.60 28.54 30.47
CA ILE A 9 -13.37 28.97 29.79
C ILE A 9 -12.81 27.86 28.89
N PHE A 10 -12.72 26.62 29.41
CA PHE A 10 -12.24 25.48 28.62
C PHE A 10 -13.20 25.14 27.47
N GLY A 11 -14.51 25.19 27.69
CA GLY A 11 -15.51 25.01 26.65
C GLY A 11 -15.38 26.05 25.54
N ALA A 12 -15.17 27.32 25.88
CA ALA A 12 -14.96 28.39 24.89
C ALA A 12 -13.65 28.19 24.10
N LEU A 13 -12.56 27.80 24.77
CA LEU A 13 -11.27 27.53 24.12
C LEU A 13 -11.32 26.36 23.14
N ILE A 14 -11.95 25.25 23.53
CA ILE A 14 -12.13 24.08 22.65
C ILE A 14 -12.97 24.46 21.43
N THR A 15 -14.05 25.23 21.64
CA THR A 15 -14.92 25.66 20.55
C THR A 15 -14.19 26.60 19.57
N LEU A 16 -13.37 27.52 20.08
CA LEU A 16 -12.52 28.39 19.26
C LEU A 16 -11.46 27.59 18.49
N LEU A 17 -10.84 26.60 19.11
CA LEU A 17 -9.89 25.71 18.47
C LEU A 17 -10.55 24.89 17.34
N GLN A 18 -11.76 24.37 17.58
CA GLN A 18 -12.55 23.67 16.58
C GLN A 18 -12.93 24.58 15.41
N LEU A 19 -13.34 25.82 15.67
CA LEU A 19 -13.61 26.83 14.64
C LEU A 19 -12.36 27.20 13.83
N PHE A 20 -11.20 27.29 14.49
CA PHE A 20 -9.92 27.56 13.84
C PHE A 20 -9.49 26.42 12.91
N ILE A 21 -9.64 25.16 13.37
CA ILE A 21 -9.38 23.98 12.55
C ILE A 21 -10.37 23.89 11.39
N ALA A 22 -11.66 24.14 11.63
CA ALA A 22 -12.70 24.10 10.61
C ALA A 22 -12.52 25.14 9.50
N ASN A 23 -11.93 26.30 9.82
CA ASN A 23 -11.65 27.37 8.86
C ASN A 23 -10.27 27.25 8.17
N GLY A 24 -9.65 26.06 8.24
CA GLY A 24 -8.45 25.73 7.45
C GLY A 24 -7.12 25.91 8.17
N GLY A 25 -7.11 26.19 9.48
CA GLY A 25 -5.94 26.18 10.35
C GLY A 25 -4.73 27.00 9.87
N LEU A 26 -3.58 26.77 10.51
CA LEU A 26 -2.28 27.10 9.94
C LEU A 26 -2.08 26.14 8.77
N LYS A 27 -2.35 26.61 7.55
CA LYS A 27 -1.89 25.92 6.33
C LYS A 27 -0.40 25.69 6.51
N HIS A 28 -0.01 24.46 6.80
CA HIS A 28 1.39 24.06 6.69
C HIS A 28 1.83 24.49 5.28
N PRO A 29 2.96 25.21 5.15
CA PRO A 29 3.54 25.38 3.83
C PRO A 29 3.64 23.97 3.26
N GLU A 30 3.03 23.75 2.09
CA GLU A 30 3.17 22.49 1.36
C GLU A 30 4.67 22.25 1.26
N GLU A 31 5.19 21.37 2.12
CA GLU A 31 6.45 20.72 1.87
C GLU A 31 6.23 20.08 0.52
N THR A 32 6.80 20.70 -0.51
CA THR A 32 6.71 20.25 -1.90
C THR A 32 7.10 18.79 -1.88
N ALA A 33 6.10 17.91 -1.86
CA ALA A 33 6.27 16.48 -1.86
C ALA A 33 7.10 16.20 -3.11
N VAL A 34 8.39 15.92 -2.89
CA VAL A 34 9.36 15.79 -3.98
C VAL A 34 8.86 14.63 -4.80
N ARG A 35 8.30 14.93 -5.98
CA ARG A 35 7.87 13.89 -6.92
C ARG A 35 9.09 13.00 -7.15
N PRO A 36 8.97 11.69 -6.96
CA PRO A 36 10.11 10.81 -7.14
C PRO A 36 10.64 11.01 -8.57
N PRO A 37 11.96 11.11 -8.75
CA PRO A 37 12.55 11.24 -10.06
C PRO A 37 12.24 9.97 -10.86
N SER A 38 11.24 10.06 -11.73
CA SER A 38 10.92 9.00 -12.66
C SER A 38 12.03 8.96 -13.73
N PRO A 39 12.55 7.77 -14.06
CA PRO A 39 13.82 7.57 -14.78
C PRO A 39 13.78 8.06 -16.23
N LEU A 40 12.59 8.28 -16.79
CA LEU A 40 12.36 8.64 -18.18
C LEU A 40 11.35 9.78 -18.30
N GLN A 41 11.37 10.72 -17.34
CA GLN A 41 10.67 11.96 -17.57
C GLN A 41 11.39 12.71 -18.71
N PRO A 42 10.64 13.23 -19.69
CA PRO A 42 11.15 14.33 -20.49
C PRO A 42 11.64 15.41 -19.53
N LYS A 43 12.85 15.92 -19.75
CA LYS A 43 13.33 17.12 -19.04
C LYS A 43 12.27 18.20 -19.23
N ALA A 44 11.89 18.87 -18.13
CA ALA A 44 10.79 19.82 -18.09
C ALA A 44 10.76 20.73 -19.33
N ASP A 45 9.58 20.79 -19.99
CA ASP A 45 9.34 21.35 -21.32
C ASP A 45 10.08 22.65 -21.64
N PRO A 46 10.54 22.79 -22.89
CA PRO A 46 9.81 23.67 -23.80
C PRO A 46 9.70 23.12 -25.23
N VAL A 47 8.48 23.07 -25.77
CA VAL A 47 8.16 22.87 -27.20
C VAL A 47 8.78 21.60 -27.80
N HIS A 48 8.10 20.46 -27.65
CA HIS A 48 8.47 19.26 -28.38
C HIS A 48 8.43 19.50 -29.89
N ILE A 49 9.62 19.49 -30.50
CA ILE A 49 9.81 19.38 -31.94
C ILE A 49 9.24 18.01 -32.36
N GLY A 50 8.69 17.89 -33.58
CA GLY A 50 7.92 16.71 -34.01
C GLY A 50 8.59 15.35 -33.76
N LEU A 51 9.92 15.29 -33.76
CA LEU A 51 10.68 14.07 -33.44
C LEU A 51 10.61 13.70 -31.95
N GLU A 52 10.83 14.65 -31.04
CA GLU A 52 10.76 14.39 -29.59
C GLU A 52 9.35 13.96 -29.17
N ARG A 53 8.34 14.57 -29.78
CA ARG A 53 6.95 14.17 -29.59
C ARG A 53 6.72 12.73 -30.03
N ALA A 54 7.24 12.33 -31.18
CA ALA A 54 7.10 10.96 -31.66
C ALA A 54 7.77 9.95 -30.72
N HIS A 55 8.97 10.26 -30.20
CA HIS A 55 9.63 9.42 -29.20
C HIS A 55 8.85 9.34 -27.88
N ASP A 56 8.27 10.45 -27.41
CA ASP A 56 7.43 10.41 -26.20
C ASP A 56 6.14 9.62 -26.43
N GLU A 57 5.49 9.74 -27.59
CA GLU A 57 4.33 8.92 -27.95
C GLU A 57 4.68 7.43 -27.99
N ALA A 58 5.80 7.03 -28.61
CA ALA A 58 6.28 5.65 -28.63
C ALA A 58 6.61 5.12 -27.21
N ARG A 59 7.22 5.96 -26.36
CA ARG A 59 7.48 5.64 -24.95
C ARG A 59 6.16 5.43 -24.19
N GLN A 60 5.19 6.32 -24.36
CA GLN A 60 3.91 6.24 -23.67
C GLN A 60 3.17 4.96 -24.06
N ARG A 61 3.08 4.61 -25.35
CA ARG A 61 2.52 3.34 -25.82
C ARG A 61 3.22 2.14 -25.19
N GLY A 62 4.56 2.11 -25.21
CA GLY A 62 5.32 1.00 -24.61
C GLY A 62 5.02 0.80 -23.12
N ILE A 63 4.82 1.86 -22.34
CA ILE A 63 4.45 1.75 -20.92
C ILE A 63 2.99 1.31 -20.76
N VAL A 64 2.08 1.80 -21.60
CA VAL A 64 0.66 1.41 -21.59
C VAL A 64 0.53 -0.08 -21.89
N ASP A 65 1.08 -0.57 -23.00
CA ASP A 65 1.07 -1.99 -23.37
C ASP A 65 1.70 -2.86 -22.27
N ALA A 66 2.83 -2.43 -21.69
CA ALA A 66 3.46 -3.13 -20.56
C ALA A 66 2.54 -3.21 -19.33
N THR A 67 1.78 -2.14 -19.05
CA THR A 67 0.85 -2.07 -17.92
C THR A 67 -0.37 -2.94 -18.15
N GLU A 68 -0.95 -2.89 -19.35
CA GLU A 68 -2.08 -3.74 -19.71
C GLU A 68 -1.67 -5.22 -19.75
N ASP A 69 -0.48 -5.57 -20.23
CA ASP A 69 0.06 -6.94 -20.14
C ASP A 69 0.11 -7.44 -18.69
N LEU A 70 0.54 -6.60 -17.75
CA LEU A 70 0.58 -6.93 -16.32
C LEU A 70 -0.82 -7.03 -15.71
N ILE A 71 -1.79 -6.24 -16.17
CA ILE A 71 -3.20 -6.32 -15.76
C ILE A 71 -3.82 -7.62 -16.28
N HIS A 72 -3.70 -7.90 -17.58
CA HIS A 72 -4.28 -9.07 -18.24
C HIS A 72 -3.68 -10.38 -17.73
N SER A 73 -2.37 -10.42 -17.47
CA SER A 73 -1.71 -11.57 -16.85
C SER A 73 -2.05 -11.77 -15.37
N GLY A 74 -2.79 -10.83 -14.77
CA GLY A 74 -3.16 -10.89 -13.35
C GLY A 74 -2.00 -10.60 -12.39
N GLY A 75 -0.89 -10.02 -12.86
CA GLY A 75 0.27 -9.71 -12.02
C GLY A 75 -0.10 -8.83 -10.82
N PHE A 76 -1.01 -7.88 -11.02
CA PHE A 76 -1.45 -6.96 -9.98
C PHE A 76 -2.52 -7.50 -9.02
N ALA A 77 -3.04 -8.72 -9.24
CA ALA A 77 -4.13 -9.27 -8.43
C ALA A 77 -3.80 -9.36 -6.93
N LYS A 78 -2.51 -9.52 -6.58
CA LYS A 78 -2.06 -9.57 -5.18
C LYS A 78 -2.29 -8.28 -4.39
N PHE A 79 -2.49 -7.15 -5.08
CA PHE A 79 -2.69 -5.85 -4.44
C PHE A 79 -4.14 -5.57 -4.05
N ASN A 80 -5.13 -6.39 -4.45
CA ASN A 80 -6.55 -6.15 -4.17
C ASN A 80 -6.97 -4.69 -4.48
N VAL A 81 -6.46 -4.15 -5.61
CA VAL A 81 -6.78 -2.82 -6.13
C VAL A 81 -7.21 -2.98 -7.58
N GLY A 82 -8.33 -2.35 -7.94
CA GLY A 82 -8.88 -2.46 -9.29
C GLY A 82 -7.96 -1.85 -10.38
N PRO A 83 -8.06 -2.34 -11.62
CA PRO A 83 -7.15 -1.95 -12.72
C PRO A 83 -7.15 -0.45 -13.01
N ASP A 84 -8.30 0.22 -12.91
CA ASP A 84 -8.41 1.66 -13.15
C ASP A 84 -7.53 2.51 -12.22
N ARG A 85 -7.32 2.07 -10.98
CA ARG A 85 -6.47 2.78 -10.02
C ARG A 85 -5.00 2.55 -10.28
N ILE A 86 -4.63 1.37 -10.76
CA ILE A 86 -3.28 1.07 -11.22
C ILE A 86 -2.97 1.97 -12.42
N ARG A 87 -3.87 2.04 -13.41
CA ARG A 87 -3.74 2.96 -14.55
C ARG A 87 -3.53 4.41 -14.11
N GLN A 88 -4.35 4.90 -13.18
CA GLN A 88 -4.20 6.26 -12.62
C GLN A 88 -2.83 6.49 -11.97
N LEU A 89 -2.34 5.55 -11.15
CA LEU A 89 -1.02 5.65 -10.53
C LEU A 89 0.09 5.68 -11.60
N ILE A 90 0.00 4.80 -12.60
CA ILE A 90 0.99 4.73 -13.69
C ILE A 90 0.97 6.01 -14.53
N CYS A 91 -0.20 6.56 -14.88
CA CYS A 91 -0.30 7.87 -15.52
C CYS A 91 0.43 8.95 -14.72
N TYR A 92 0.27 8.94 -13.39
CA TYR A 92 0.93 9.91 -12.51
C TYR A 92 2.46 9.72 -12.47
N LEU A 93 2.94 8.49 -12.25
CA LEU A 93 4.37 8.19 -12.10
C LEU A 93 5.16 8.39 -13.40
N TYR A 94 4.56 8.02 -14.53
CA TYR A 94 5.20 7.99 -15.83
C TYR A 94 4.79 9.14 -16.75
N LYS A 95 4.00 10.10 -16.24
CA LYS A 95 3.50 11.27 -16.97
C LYS A 95 2.83 10.87 -18.30
N LEU A 96 1.92 9.90 -18.23
CA LEU A 96 1.20 9.43 -19.41
C LEU A 96 -0.09 10.23 -19.59
N ASN A 97 -0.53 10.37 -20.84
CA ASN A 97 -1.87 10.84 -21.14
C ASN A 97 -2.90 9.77 -20.71
N PRO A 98 -3.84 10.07 -19.80
CA PRO A 98 -4.85 9.11 -19.34
C PRO A 98 -5.78 8.58 -20.44
N ASP A 99 -5.95 9.32 -21.53
CA ASP A 99 -6.83 8.88 -22.63
C ASP A 99 -6.24 7.72 -23.43
N LEU A 100 -4.95 7.43 -23.30
CA LEU A 100 -4.31 6.27 -23.96
C LEU A 100 -4.95 4.95 -23.51
N PHE A 101 -5.23 4.80 -22.20
CA PHE A 101 -5.88 3.60 -21.67
C PHE A 101 -7.34 3.43 -22.10
N LYS A 102 -8.00 4.49 -22.62
CA LYS A 102 -9.38 4.41 -23.12
C LYS A 102 -9.46 3.97 -24.57
N GLN A 103 -8.36 4.14 -25.31
CA GLN A 103 -8.29 3.77 -26.72
C GLN A 103 -8.10 2.25 -26.89
N GLU A 104 -7.78 1.52 -25.81
CA GLU A 104 -7.32 0.13 -25.84
C GLU A 104 -8.41 -0.95 -25.78
N GLU A 105 -9.72 -0.62 -25.85
CA GLU A 105 -10.77 -1.66 -25.88
C GLU A 105 -10.65 -2.62 -27.09
N HIS A 106 -9.83 -2.29 -28.10
CA HIS A 106 -9.51 -3.14 -29.26
C HIS A 106 -8.09 -2.88 -29.81
N HIS A 107 -7.02 -3.50 -29.30
CA HIS A 107 -5.71 -3.34 -29.96
C HIS A 107 -4.88 -4.61 -30.13
N GLU A 108 -4.73 -4.98 -31.40
CA GLU A 108 -3.49 -5.56 -31.92
C GLU A 108 -2.39 -4.49 -31.87
N ARG A 109 -1.19 -4.89 -31.45
CA ARG A 109 0.02 -4.04 -31.45
C ARG A 109 0.21 -3.38 -32.82
N ILE A 110 0.43 -2.06 -32.81
CA ILE A 110 0.79 -1.29 -34.00
C ILE A 110 2.32 -1.14 -34.03
N GLU A 111 2.96 -1.48 -35.14
CA GLU A 111 4.39 -1.27 -35.33
C GLU A 111 4.72 0.22 -35.46
N GLU A 112 5.80 0.65 -34.80
CA GLU A 112 6.25 2.04 -34.89
C GLU A 112 6.82 2.35 -36.30
N PRO A 113 6.65 3.58 -36.81
CA PRO A 113 6.94 3.90 -38.21
C PRO A 113 8.44 3.96 -38.53
N SER A 114 9.32 3.90 -37.53
CA SER A 114 10.77 3.86 -37.71
C SER A 114 11.45 2.94 -36.69
N ILE A 115 12.64 2.46 -37.03
CA ILE A 115 13.46 1.60 -36.16
C ILE A 115 13.79 2.31 -34.82
N GLU A 116 14.12 3.60 -34.87
CA GLU A 116 14.46 4.39 -33.68
C GLU A 116 13.27 4.55 -32.70
N LEU A 117 12.05 4.70 -33.24
CA LEU A 117 10.83 4.78 -32.45
C LEU A 117 10.46 3.40 -31.88
N GLU A 118 10.63 2.35 -32.68
CA GLU A 118 10.44 0.96 -32.25
C GLU A 118 11.40 0.57 -31.10
N GLU A 119 12.65 1.02 -31.15
CA GLU A 119 13.62 0.85 -30.05
C GLU A 119 13.18 1.59 -28.78
N THR A 120 12.65 2.81 -28.93
CA THR A 120 12.12 3.61 -27.82
C THR A 120 10.93 2.91 -27.18
N TYR A 121 9.99 2.43 -27.99
CA TYR A 121 8.85 1.63 -27.57
C TYR A 121 9.31 0.37 -26.82
N ARG A 122 10.24 -0.42 -27.39
CA ARG A 122 10.75 -1.64 -26.75
C ARG A 122 11.43 -1.37 -25.42
N ALA A 123 12.23 -0.31 -25.34
CA ALA A 123 12.89 0.09 -24.09
C ALA A 123 11.86 0.47 -23.01
N ALA A 124 10.76 1.13 -23.41
CA ALA A 124 9.64 1.45 -22.53
C ALA A 124 8.88 0.19 -22.10
N PHE A 125 8.53 -0.69 -23.05
CA PHE A 125 7.82 -1.94 -22.80
C PHE A 125 8.61 -2.89 -21.89
N ASN A 126 9.93 -2.95 -22.04
CA ASN A 126 10.79 -3.81 -21.21
C ASN A 126 10.91 -3.35 -19.75
N GLN A 127 10.29 -2.24 -19.35
CA GLN A 127 10.25 -1.77 -17.95
C GLN A 127 9.15 -2.41 -17.10
N ARG A 128 8.45 -3.44 -17.59
CA ARG A 128 7.40 -4.16 -16.86
C ARG A 128 7.74 -4.48 -15.40
N GLU A 129 8.92 -5.03 -15.15
CA GLU A 129 9.36 -5.39 -13.80
C GLU A 129 9.48 -4.14 -12.90
N ARG A 130 9.93 -3.02 -13.45
CA ARG A 130 10.02 -1.76 -12.73
C ARG A 130 8.64 -1.18 -12.43
N ILE A 131 7.75 -1.16 -13.44
CA ILE A 131 6.36 -0.72 -13.28
C ILE A 131 5.69 -1.52 -12.16
N PHE A 132 5.89 -2.84 -12.15
CA PHE A 132 5.38 -3.71 -11.12
C PHE A 132 5.89 -3.36 -9.72
N ARG A 133 7.21 -3.17 -9.57
CA ARG A 133 7.84 -2.77 -8.30
C ARG A 133 7.37 -1.41 -7.81
N ASP A 134 7.17 -0.45 -8.71
CA ASP A 134 6.67 0.87 -8.30
C ASP A 134 5.26 0.76 -7.72
N VAL A 135 4.37 -0.02 -8.35
CA VAL A 135 3.03 -0.31 -7.81
C VAL A 135 3.11 -1.05 -6.48
N GLU A 136 4.02 -2.04 -6.37
CA GLU A 136 4.28 -2.79 -5.13
C GLU A 136 4.68 -1.86 -3.98
N ASN A 137 5.65 -0.99 -4.21
CA ASN A 137 6.16 -0.05 -3.22
C ASN A 137 5.05 0.84 -2.66
N TYR A 138 4.21 1.42 -3.53
CA TYR A 138 3.10 2.27 -3.07
C TYR A 138 1.95 1.49 -2.46
N SER A 139 1.82 0.21 -2.80
CA SER A 139 0.89 -0.69 -2.14
C SER A 139 1.34 -1.01 -0.72
N HIS A 140 2.62 -1.34 -0.54
CA HIS A 140 3.25 -1.60 0.75
C HIS A 140 3.17 -0.36 1.63
N PHE A 141 3.50 0.82 1.09
CA PHE A 141 3.40 2.11 1.78
C PHE A 141 2.04 2.33 2.45
N GLY A 142 0.94 2.02 1.76
CA GLY A 142 -0.41 2.17 2.32
C GLY A 142 -0.67 1.28 3.54
N ILE A 143 -0.24 0.01 3.47
CA ILE A 143 -0.38 -0.93 4.59
C ILE A 143 0.57 -0.56 5.74
N PHE A 144 1.82 -0.23 5.43
CA PHE A 144 2.81 0.15 6.45
C PHE A 144 2.36 1.39 7.22
N THR A 145 1.77 2.38 6.52
CA THR A 145 1.15 3.55 7.16
C THR A 145 0.03 3.15 8.12
N PHE A 146 -0.80 2.15 7.75
CA PHE A 146 -1.82 1.63 8.65
C PHE A 146 -1.21 0.97 9.90
N ILE A 147 -0.25 0.06 9.72
CA ILE A 147 0.40 -0.63 10.84
C ILE A 147 1.06 0.39 11.77
N HIS A 148 1.86 1.29 11.22
CA HIS A 148 2.55 2.34 11.96
C HIS A 148 1.60 3.19 12.82
N ASN A 149 0.42 3.53 12.30
CA ASN A 149 -0.52 4.40 13.00
C ASN A 149 -1.36 3.70 14.08
N TYR A 150 -1.55 2.37 14.00
CA TYR A 150 -2.54 1.69 14.85
C TYR A 150 -1.98 0.58 15.73
N TYR A 151 -0.77 0.05 15.48
CA TYR A 151 -0.26 -1.13 16.20
C TYR A 151 -0.31 -0.98 17.72
N ILE A 152 -0.08 0.23 18.24
CA ILE A 152 -0.03 0.53 19.68
C ILE A 152 -1.31 0.15 20.43
N ASN A 153 -2.46 0.10 19.74
CA ASN A 153 -3.74 -0.27 20.37
C ASN A 153 -3.78 -1.73 20.84
N TRP A 154 -2.83 -2.57 20.42
CA TRP A 154 -2.79 -4.00 20.75
C TRP A 154 -1.53 -4.42 21.51
N VAL A 155 -0.64 -3.48 21.84
CA VAL A 155 0.56 -3.72 22.64
C VAL A 155 0.16 -3.94 24.10
N SER A 156 0.80 -4.90 24.76
CA SER A 156 0.59 -5.24 26.16
C SER A 156 1.89 -5.75 26.79
N GLU A 157 2.76 -4.83 27.19
CA GLU A 157 4.06 -5.15 27.78
C GLU A 157 3.94 -6.00 29.05
N GLU A 158 2.92 -5.77 29.89
CA GLU A 158 2.65 -6.54 31.11
C GLU A 158 2.40 -8.03 30.85
N HIS A 159 2.05 -8.39 29.62
CA HIS A 159 1.77 -9.76 29.19
C HIS A 159 2.79 -10.29 28.18
N GLY A 160 3.90 -9.56 27.96
CA GLY A 160 4.98 -9.96 27.06
C GLY A 160 4.68 -9.73 25.57
N ARG A 161 3.67 -8.91 25.24
CA ARG A 161 3.34 -8.53 23.86
C ARG A 161 3.89 -7.14 23.57
N ASP A 162 5.09 -7.07 23.00
CA ASP A 162 5.76 -5.83 22.62
C ASP A 162 5.35 -5.32 21.22
N ASP A 163 5.85 -4.14 20.86
CA ASP A 163 5.63 -3.50 19.55
C ASP A 163 5.95 -4.43 18.38
N ALA A 164 7.10 -5.10 18.43
CA ALA A 164 7.58 -5.97 17.35
C ALA A 164 6.67 -7.19 17.17
N THR A 165 6.20 -7.78 18.26
CA THR A 165 5.27 -8.92 18.23
C THR A 165 3.97 -8.54 17.51
N VAL A 166 3.37 -7.41 17.89
CA VAL A 166 2.12 -6.95 17.28
C VAL A 166 2.32 -6.60 15.80
N GLN A 167 3.39 -5.88 15.46
CA GLN A 167 3.69 -5.50 14.09
C GLN A 167 3.95 -6.70 13.18
N LYS A 168 4.73 -7.70 13.64
CA LYS A 168 4.97 -8.95 12.91
C LYS A 168 3.66 -9.72 12.68
N ALA A 169 2.77 -9.75 13.67
CA ALA A 169 1.44 -10.36 13.51
C ALA A 169 0.60 -9.62 12.45
N MET A 170 0.57 -8.29 12.50
CA MET A 170 -0.12 -7.45 11.51
C MET A 170 0.42 -7.70 10.10
N LEU A 171 1.73 -7.72 9.91
CA LEU A 171 2.37 -7.96 8.61
C LEU A 171 2.05 -9.36 8.07
N SER A 172 2.07 -10.38 8.93
CA SER A 172 1.78 -11.76 8.54
C SER A 172 0.37 -11.90 7.96
N ILE A 173 -0.58 -11.16 8.50
CA ILE A 173 -1.97 -11.10 8.05
C ILE A 173 -2.11 -10.28 6.78
N LEU A 174 -1.56 -9.07 6.77
CA LEU A 174 -1.80 -8.09 5.72
C LEU A 174 -0.96 -8.34 4.46
N PHE A 175 0.11 -9.14 4.58
CA PHE A 175 0.95 -9.63 3.49
C PHE A 175 0.99 -11.16 3.43
N PRO A 176 -0.15 -11.81 3.17
CA PRO A 176 -0.24 -13.28 3.21
C PRO A 176 0.49 -13.96 2.03
N GLN A 177 0.91 -13.22 1.01
CA GLN A 177 1.63 -13.76 -0.16
C GLN A 177 3.11 -13.36 -0.21
N THR A 178 3.56 -12.46 0.68
CA THR A 178 4.96 -12.02 0.74
C THR A 178 5.68 -12.78 1.84
N ASP A 179 6.96 -13.08 1.65
CA ASP A 179 7.77 -13.69 2.70
C ASP A 179 7.79 -12.81 3.97
N ALA A 180 7.68 -13.46 5.14
CA ALA A 180 7.56 -12.74 6.41
C ALA A 180 8.85 -12.02 6.80
N LYS A 181 10.03 -12.59 6.50
CA LYS A 181 11.32 -11.97 6.79
C LYS A 181 11.58 -10.79 5.86
N LEU A 182 11.25 -10.95 4.57
CA LEU A 182 11.35 -9.87 3.59
C LEU A 182 10.50 -8.68 3.98
N ILE A 183 9.20 -8.89 4.24
CA ILE A 183 8.29 -7.78 4.56
C ILE A 183 8.60 -7.14 5.91
N TRP A 184 9.12 -7.92 6.88
CA TRP A 184 9.60 -7.38 8.14
C TRP A 184 10.78 -6.43 7.92
N ALA A 185 11.77 -6.83 7.11
CA ALA A 185 12.90 -5.97 6.78
C ALA A 185 12.47 -4.68 6.04
N GLU A 186 11.53 -4.80 5.10
CA GLU A 186 10.95 -3.63 4.41
C GLU A 186 10.21 -2.70 5.38
N PHE A 187 9.45 -3.25 6.32
CA PHE A 187 8.73 -2.47 7.32
C PHE A 187 9.69 -1.81 8.33
N GLN A 188 10.79 -2.46 8.70
CA GLN A 188 11.80 -1.83 9.56
C GLN A 188 12.51 -0.65 8.87
N ALA A 189 12.63 -0.69 7.55
CA ALA A 189 13.17 0.40 6.75
C ALA A 189 12.12 1.46 6.38
N PHE A 190 10.85 1.27 6.76
CA PHE A 190 9.77 2.18 6.41
C PHE A 190 9.82 3.44 7.29
N GLU A 191 9.80 4.59 6.62
CA GLU A 191 9.61 5.88 7.27
C GLU A 191 8.29 6.52 6.78
N PRO A 192 7.41 6.95 7.70
CA PRO A 192 6.20 7.65 7.33
C PRO A 192 6.57 9.01 6.72
N GLN A 193 6.14 9.23 5.48
CA GLN A 193 6.39 10.47 4.75
C GLN A 193 5.11 10.93 4.05
N ILE A 194 4.99 12.24 3.84
CA ILE A 194 3.85 12.81 3.11
C ILE A 194 4.03 12.50 1.62
N GLN A 195 3.11 11.73 1.07
CA GLN A 195 3.09 11.42 -0.36
C GLN A 195 2.28 12.47 -1.14
N PRO A 196 2.64 12.77 -2.39
CA PRO A 196 1.79 13.55 -3.28
C PRO A 196 0.40 12.94 -3.42
N GLU A 197 -0.62 13.78 -3.61
CA GLU A 197 -2.03 13.35 -3.63
C GLU A 197 -2.31 12.21 -4.63
N GLY A 198 -1.71 12.26 -5.82
CA GLY A 198 -1.88 11.21 -6.83
C GLY A 198 -1.38 9.83 -6.38
N ILE A 199 -0.29 9.78 -5.60
CA ILE A 199 0.24 8.56 -5.00
C ILE A 199 -0.61 8.16 -3.80
N TRP A 200 -0.95 9.13 -2.96
CA TRP A 200 -1.74 8.87 -1.75
C TRP A 200 -3.11 8.30 -2.07
N GLN A 201 -3.79 8.76 -3.13
CA GLN A 201 -5.08 8.19 -3.56
C GLN A 201 -5.01 6.67 -3.84
N PHE A 202 -3.88 6.19 -4.39
CA PHE A 202 -3.63 4.76 -4.57
C PHE A 202 -3.32 4.08 -3.23
N SER A 203 -2.33 4.57 -2.48
CA SER A 203 -1.90 3.98 -1.21
C SER A 203 -3.03 3.95 -0.17
N ARG A 204 -3.91 4.95 -0.18
CA ARG A 204 -5.08 5.05 0.70
C ARG A 204 -6.04 3.88 0.51
N GLN A 205 -6.16 3.31 -0.68
CA GLN A 205 -7.01 2.12 -0.88
C GLN A 205 -6.43 0.90 -0.18
N ARG A 206 -5.11 0.72 -0.22
CA ARG A 206 -4.43 -0.36 0.51
C ARG A 206 -4.48 -0.15 2.02
N TYR A 207 -4.36 1.11 2.46
CA TYR A 207 -4.60 1.50 3.84
C TYR A 207 -6.03 1.16 4.29
N LEU A 208 -7.05 1.52 3.50
CA LEU A 208 -8.45 1.26 3.83
C LEU A 208 -8.74 -0.24 3.80
N TRP A 209 -8.23 -0.96 2.81
CA TRP A 209 -8.31 -2.42 2.77
C TRP A 209 -7.71 -3.04 4.04
N ALA A 210 -6.52 -2.62 4.46
CA ALA A 210 -5.91 -3.09 5.71
C ALA A 210 -6.77 -2.74 6.93
N LYS A 211 -7.33 -1.53 6.96
CA LYS A 211 -8.27 -1.08 8.00
C LYS A 211 -9.59 -1.85 7.99
N ASP A 212 -10.03 -2.41 6.87
CA ASP A 212 -11.26 -3.23 6.80
C ASP A 212 -10.97 -4.69 7.17
N GLN A 213 -9.80 -5.21 6.79
CA GLN A 213 -9.38 -6.56 7.15
C GLN A 213 -9.03 -6.69 8.65
N TRP A 214 -8.32 -5.71 9.19
CA TRP A 214 -7.73 -5.83 10.52
C TRP A 214 -8.76 -5.91 11.65
N PRO A 215 -9.78 -5.05 11.80
CA PRO A 215 -10.75 -5.12 12.90
C PRO A 215 -11.46 -6.48 13.01
N ASN A 216 -11.89 -7.02 11.87
CA ASN A 216 -12.57 -8.32 11.80
C ASN A 216 -11.68 -9.48 12.29
N LEU A 217 -10.37 -9.36 12.08
CA LEU A 217 -9.38 -10.34 12.50
C LEU A 217 -8.83 -10.04 13.90
N SER A 218 -8.71 -8.76 14.25
CA SER A 218 -8.15 -8.29 15.51
C SER A 218 -9.05 -8.65 16.66
N ASP A 219 -10.38 -8.66 16.50
CA ASP A 219 -11.27 -9.10 17.57
C ASP A 219 -11.02 -10.57 17.95
N ARG A 220 -10.78 -11.44 16.97
CA ARG A 220 -10.46 -12.86 17.19
C ARG A 220 -9.08 -13.02 17.84
N ILE A 221 -8.08 -12.33 17.32
CA ILE A 221 -6.70 -12.36 17.83
C ILE A 221 -6.67 -11.80 19.26
N THR A 222 -7.29 -10.64 19.48
CA THR A 222 -7.39 -10.00 20.79
C THR A 222 -8.15 -10.87 21.76
N THR A 223 -9.20 -11.58 21.33
CA THR A 223 -9.89 -12.54 22.20
C THR A 223 -8.95 -13.65 22.65
N ILE A 224 -8.22 -14.29 21.72
CA ILE A 224 -7.28 -15.36 22.05
C ILE A 224 -6.16 -14.84 22.96
N TRP A 225 -5.57 -13.70 22.62
CA TRP A 225 -4.56 -13.04 23.46
C TRP A 225 -5.10 -12.72 24.85
N THR A 226 -6.32 -12.18 24.95
CA THR A 226 -6.95 -11.89 26.24
C THR A 226 -7.12 -13.16 27.07
N LEU A 227 -7.58 -14.27 26.46
CA LEU A 227 -7.70 -15.55 27.15
C LEU A 227 -6.34 -16.09 27.62
N GLN A 228 -5.27 -15.87 26.86
CA GLN A 228 -3.89 -16.23 27.23
C GLN A 228 -3.34 -15.35 28.36
N ASP A 229 -3.64 -14.06 28.32
CA ASP A 229 -3.25 -13.08 29.32
C ASP A 229 -3.87 -13.42 30.68
N PHE A 230 -5.13 -13.86 30.70
CA PHE A 230 -5.82 -14.37 31.90
C PHE A 230 -5.47 -15.81 32.28
N GLY A 231 -4.60 -16.49 31.52
CA GLY A 231 -4.21 -17.89 31.78
C GLY A 231 -5.35 -18.90 31.60
N LEU A 232 -6.39 -18.54 30.86
CA LEU A 232 -7.55 -19.42 30.59
C LEU A 232 -7.25 -20.45 29.51
N ILE A 233 -6.26 -20.18 28.65
CA ILE A 233 -5.75 -21.10 27.62
C ILE A 233 -4.21 -21.04 27.59
N SER A 234 -3.57 -22.08 27.03
CA SER A 234 -2.11 -22.12 26.93
C SER A 234 -1.58 -21.02 26.01
N ARG A 235 -0.44 -20.44 26.39
CA ARG A 235 0.33 -19.47 25.60
C ARG A 235 0.99 -20.10 24.37
N ASP A 236 1.05 -21.44 24.31
CA ASP A 236 1.62 -22.19 23.18
C ASP A 236 0.63 -22.38 22.03
N ILE A 237 -0.64 -21.97 22.19
CA ILE A 237 -1.67 -22.12 21.15
C ILE A 237 -1.53 -20.99 20.15
N ASN A 238 -1.14 -21.28 18.91
CA ASN A 238 -1.08 -20.29 17.83
C ASN A 238 -2.49 -19.84 17.38
N VAL A 239 -2.61 -18.59 16.96
CA VAL A 239 -3.83 -18.10 16.31
C VAL A 239 -3.79 -18.49 14.84
N GLU A 240 -4.73 -19.33 14.39
CA GLU A 240 -4.87 -19.69 12.98
C GLU A 240 -6.03 -18.93 12.35
N THR A 241 -5.79 -18.26 11.21
CA THR A 241 -6.83 -17.55 10.47
C THR A 241 -6.73 -17.79 8.97
N ILE A 242 -7.87 -17.88 8.29
CA ILE A 242 -7.95 -17.99 6.84
C ILE A 242 -8.21 -16.61 6.26
N ILE A 243 -7.35 -16.17 5.34
CA ILE A 243 -7.43 -14.88 4.68
C ILE A 243 -7.74 -15.11 3.20
N ALA A 244 -8.81 -14.47 2.73
CA ALA A 244 -9.14 -14.43 1.31
C ALA A 244 -8.23 -13.42 0.59
N VAL A 245 -7.55 -13.85 -0.46
CA VAL A 245 -6.60 -13.05 -1.25
C VAL A 245 -6.92 -13.16 -2.73
N ALA A 246 -6.42 -12.21 -3.54
CA ALA A 246 -6.70 -12.12 -4.98
C ALA A 246 -8.21 -12.08 -5.27
N ASP A 247 -8.91 -11.09 -4.69
CA ASP A 247 -10.35 -10.89 -4.82
C ASP A 247 -11.20 -12.12 -4.44
N GLY A 248 -10.74 -12.88 -3.43
CA GLY A 248 -11.44 -14.05 -2.92
C GLY A 248 -11.19 -15.34 -3.67
N ARG A 249 -10.34 -15.34 -4.71
CA ARG A 249 -10.01 -16.53 -5.50
C ARG A 249 -9.04 -17.49 -4.80
N LYS A 250 -8.34 -17.02 -3.78
CA LYS A 250 -7.36 -17.82 -3.02
C LYS A 250 -7.59 -17.66 -1.54
N GLN A 251 -7.37 -18.73 -0.78
CA GLN A 251 -7.42 -18.70 0.68
C GLN A 251 -6.03 -19.06 1.23
N VAL A 252 -5.55 -18.25 2.17
CA VAL A 252 -4.25 -18.47 2.82
C VAL A 252 -4.48 -18.68 4.30
N LEU A 253 -4.04 -19.82 4.82
CA LEU A 253 -3.96 -20.04 6.26
C LEU A 253 -2.73 -19.32 6.80
N VAL A 254 -2.96 -18.37 7.70
CA VAL A 254 -1.91 -17.66 8.43
C VAL A 254 -1.92 -18.13 9.87
N LYS A 255 -0.77 -18.61 10.33
CA LYS A 255 -0.53 -18.93 11.74
C LYS A 255 0.24 -17.79 12.40
N ILE A 256 -0.30 -17.27 13.49
CA ILE A 256 0.31 -16.21 14.29
C ILE A 256 0.76 -16.85 15.60
N PRO A 257 2.07 -16.87 15.88
CA PRO A 257 2.57 -17.43 17.13
C PRO A 257 2.10 -16.59 18.31
N SER A 258 1.66 -17.27 19.37
CA SER A 258 1.14 -16.61 20.58
C SER A 258 2.22 -16.31 21.62
N ASN A 259 3.40 -16.92 21.47
CA ASN A 259 4.57 -16.63 22.29
C ASN A 259 5.82 -16.62 21.38
N PRO A 260 6.29 -15.44 20.95
CA PRO A 260 7.46 -15.34 20.08
C PRO A 260 8.79 -15.49 20.84
N SER A 261 8.78 -16.02 22.06
CA SER A 261 9.99 -16.21 22.87
C SER A 261 10.96 -17.18 22.19
N ASP A 262 12.03 -16.58 21.67
CA ASP A 262 13.34 -17.12 21.31
C ASP A 262 13.46 -18.06 20.10
N GLU A 263 14.21 -17.55 19.12
CA GLU A 263 15.07 -18.23 18.12
C GLU A 263 14.44 -19.14 17.06
N ASN A 264 13.14 -19.48 17.12
CA ASN A 264 12.45 -20.09 15.99
C ASN A 264 11.71 -19.04 15.15
N ASP A 265 12.50 -18.25 14.43
CA ASP A 265 12.08 -17.25 13.41
C ASP A 265 11.34 -17.87 12.19
N ASP A 266 10.88 -19.12 12.27
CA ASP A 266 10.52 -19.96 11.11
C ASP A 266 9.06 -20.44 11.03
N GLU A 267 8.17 -20.16 11.99
CA GLU A 267 6.80 -20.72 11.94
C GLU A 267 5.66 -19.71 11.75
N THR A 268 5.89 -18.60 11.04
CA THR A 268 4.77 -17.99 10.29
C THR A 268 4.51 -18.85 9.05
N SER A 269 4.03 -20.08 9.25
CA SER A 269 3.74 -21.00 8.15
C SER A 269 2.50 -20.51 7.39
N LYS A 270 2.71 -20.20 6.11
CA LYS A 270 1.65 -19.79 5.18
C LYS A 270 1.33 -20.99 4.30
N ASN A 271 0.22 -21.65 4.57
CA ASN A 271 -0.26 -22.75 3.73
C ASN A 271 -1.30 -22.19 2.76
N ILE A 272 -1.00 -22.27 1.46
CA ILE A 272 -1.98 -21.94 0.42
C ILE A 272 -3.00 -23.06 0.40
N ILE A 273 -4.26 -22.72 0.66
CA ILE A 273 -5.39 -23.63 0.47
C ILE A 273 -5.87 -23.37 -0.95
N GLU A 274 -5.51 -24.25 -1.89
CA GLU A 274 -6.11 -24.24 -3.22
C GLU A 274 -7.58 -24.67 -3.09
N GLY A 275 -8.50 -23.78 -3.48
CA GLY A 275 -9.91 -24.12 -3.58
C GLY A 275 -10.14 -24.97 -4.82
N GLU A 276 -10.85 -26.09 -4.65
CA GLU A 276 -11.43 -26.87 -5.76
C GLU A 276 -12.40 -26.05 -6.61
#